data_AF-A0A925PPD4-F1
#
_entry.id   AF-A0A925PPD4-F1
#
_cell.length_a   1.000
_cell.length_b   1.000
_cell.length_c   1.000
_cell.angle_alpha   90.00
_cell.angle_beta   90.00
_cell.angle_gamma   90.00
#
_symmetry.space_group_name_H-M   'P 1'
#
loop_
_entity.id
_entity.type
_entity.pdbx_description
1 polymer ?
#
loop_
_entity_poly.entity_id
_entity_poly.type
_entity_poly.pdbx_seq_one_letter_code
_entity_poly.pdbx_strand_id
1 'polypeptide(L)' 'DLGLPKLLRLKESRKTPFFNGALECRLFRFDMVAGFNRREQAKPKEA' A
#
# COMPACT_ATOMS: atom_id res chain seq x y z
N ASP A 1 0.92 9.63 -10.56
CA ASP A 1 0.17 8.38 -10.77
C ASP A 1 -0.36 7.87 -9.44
N LEU A 2 -1.65 7.56 -9.34
CA LEU A 2 -2.31 6.99 -8.15
C LEU A 2 -2.43 5.46 -8.22
N GLY A 3 -1.97 4.83 -9.32
CA GLY A 3 -2.06 3.40 -9.56
C GLY A 3 -1.01 2.57 -8.80
N LEU A 4 0.07 3.18 -8.31
CA LEU A 4 1.18 2.46 -7.68
C LEU A 4 0.73 1.54 -6.50
N PRO A 5 -0.06 1.99 -5.52
CA PRO A 5 -0.52 1.10 -4.45
C PRO A 5 -1.31 -0.11 -4.97
N LYS A 6 -2.14 0.11 -6.01
CA LYS A 6 -2.93 -0.96 -6.64
C LYS A 6 -2.04 -2.01 -7.32
N LEU A 7 -0.98 -1.57 -8.01
CA LEU A 7 -0.01 -2.48 -8.64
C LEU A 7 0.74 -3.32 -7.61
N LEU A 8 1.05 -2.75 -6.45
CA LEU A 8 1.67 -3.46 -5.32
C LEU A 8 0.68 -4.36 -4.56
N ARG A 9 -0.62 -4.29 -4.86
CA ARG A 9 -1.70 -4.97 -4.13
C ARG A 9 -1.74 -4.63 -2.63
N LEU A 10 -1.32 -3.41 -2.28
CA LEU A 10 -1.33 -2.88 -0.93
C LEU A 10 -2.28 -1.69 -0.84
N LYS A 11 -3.00 -1.58 0.29
CA LYS A 11 -3.77 -0.38 0.62
C LYS A 11 -2.90 0.54 1.47
N GLU A 12 -2.71 1.77 1.02
CA GLU A 12 -1.97 2.77 1.77
C GLU A 12 -2.69 3.17 3.06
N SER A 13 -1.94 3.37 4.15
CA SER A 13 -2.46 3.91 5.41
C SER A 13 -2.42 5.44 5.44
N ARG A 14 -1.51 6.04 4.67
CA ARG A 14 -1.43 7.49 4.46
C ARG A 14 -0.92 7.82 3.06
N LYS A 15 -1.44 8.90 2.50
CA LYS A 15 -0.98 9.52 1.25
C LYS A 15 -0.60 10.98 1.54
N THR A 16 0.64 11.35 1.26
CA THR A 16 1.15 12.71 1.48
C THR A 16 1.65 13.30 0.16
N PRO A 17 1.06 14.41 -0.34
CA PRO A 17 1.55 15.09 -1.53
C PRO A 17 2.82 15.88 -1.21
N PHE A 18 3.74 15.95 -2.17
CA PHE A 18 4.92 16.80 -2.09
C PHE A 18 5.42 17.14 -3.50
N PHE A 19 6.41 18.02 -3.58
CA PHE A 19 7.03 18.39 -4.84
C PHE A 19 8.52 18.04 -4.82
N ASN A 20 8.98 17.36 -5.88
CA ASN A 20 10.39 17.15 -6.15
C ASN A 20 10.80 18.11 -7.27
N GLY A 21 11.07 19.38 -6.92
CA GLY A 21 11.20 20.47 -7.88
C GLY A 21 9.87 20.76 -8.59
N ALA A 22 9.87 20.77 -9.92
CA ALA A 22 8.67 20.98 -10.73
C ALA A 22 7.74 19.75 -10.82
N LEU A 23 8.11 18.61 -10.23
CA LEU A 23 7.34 17.38 -10.27
C LEU A 23 6.42 17.25 -9.07
N GLU A 24 5.12 17.05 -9.31
CA GLU A 24 4.19 16.65 -8.26
C GLU A 24 4.39 15.16 -7.94
N CYS A 25 4.80 14.88 -6.71
CA CYS A 25 5.05 13.54 -6.20
C CYS A 25 4.15 13.23 -4.99
N ARG A 26 4.06 11.95 -4.62
CA ARG A 26 3.27 11.50 -3.47
C ARG A 26 4.02 10.41 -2.74
N LEU A 27 4.08 10.51 -1.42
CA LEU A 27 4.57 9.45 -0.54
C LEU A 27 3.39 8.60 -0.08
N PHE A 28 3.52 7.28 -0.23
CA PHE A 28 2.58 6.30 0.28
C PHE A 28 3.19 5.59 1.48
N ARG A 29 2.48 5.58 2.60
CA ARG A 29 2.85 4.78 3.77
C ARG A 29 2.06 3.49 3.77
N PHE A 30 2.75 2.39 4.04
CA PHE A 30 2.17 1.07 4.27
C PHE A 30 2.61 0.58 5.63
N ASP A 31 1.70 0.06 6.42
CA ASP A 31 2.05 -0.54 7.71
C ASP A 31 2.52 -1.97 7.46
N MET A 32 3.70 -2.30 8.00
CA MET A 32 4.27 -3.64 7.89
C MET A 32 3.63 -4.55 8.93
N VAL A 33 3.29 -5.78 8.53
CA VAL A 33 2.72 -6.81 9.41
C VAL A 33 3.44 -8.12 9.18
N ALA A 34 3.54 -8.94 10.22
CA ALA A 34 3.99 -10.31 10.07
C ALA A 34 2.91 -11.15 9.37
N GLY A 35 3.29 -11.93 8.36
CA GLY A 35 2.37 -12.83 7.66
C GLY A 35 1.39 -12.11 6.73
N PHE A 36 0.09 -12.25 6.99
CA PHE A 36 -0.98 -11.84 6.06
C PHE A 36 -1.71 -10.58 6.52
N ASN A 37 -1.75 -9.55 5.67
CA ASN A 37 -2.55 -8.34 5.88
C ASN A 37 -3.97 -8.46 5.27
N ARG A 38 -4.63 -9.59 5.50
CA ARG A 38 -5.99 -9.87 5.01
C ARG A 38 -6.85 -10.39 6.16
N ARG A 39 -8.18 -10.26 6.02
CA ARG A 39 -9.14 -10.79 6.99
C ARG A 39 -8.92 -12.29 7.19
N GLU A 40 -9.20 -12.79 8.39
CA GLU A 40 -9.10 -14.22 8.76
C GLU A 40 -9.71 -15.16 7.72
N GLN A 41 -10.87 -14.80 7.16
CA GLN A 41 -11.57 -15.57 6.13
C GLN A 41 -10.80 -15.75 4.81
N ALA A 42 -9.78 -14.92 4.57
CA ALA A 42 -8.94 -14.94 3.38
C ALA A 42 -7.57 -15.59 3.63
N LYS A 43 -7.35 -16.19 4.82
CA LYS A 43 -6.18 -17.04 5.05
C LYS A 43 -6.24 -18.24 4.09
N PRO A 44 -5.12 -18.66 3.50
CA PRO A 44 -5.06 -19.92 2.78
C PRO A 44 -5.55 -21.03 3.74
N LYS A 45 -6.48 -21.86 3.29
CA LYS A 45 -6.80 -23.08 4.04
C LYS A 45 -5.52 -23.92 4.09
N GLU A 46 -5.17 -24.42 5.27
CA GLU A 46 -4.09 -25.40 5.41
C GLU A 46 -4.38 -26.56 4.44
N ALA A 47 -3.36 -26.95 3.68
CA ALA A 47 -3.45 -28.02 2.69
C ALA A 47 -3.56 -29.38 3.39
#